data_AF-W1YRE7-F1
#
_entry.id   AF-W1YRE7-F1
#
_cell.length_a   1.000
_cell.length_b   1.000
_cell.length_c   1.000
_cell.angle_alpha   90.00
_cell.angle_beta   90.00
_cell.angle_gamma   90.00
#
_symmetry.space_group_name_H-M   'P 1'
#
loop_
_entity.id
_entity.type
_entity.pdbx_description
1 polymer ?
#
loop_
_entity_poly.entity_id
_entity_poly.type
_entity_poly.pdbx_seq_one_letter_code
_entity_poly.pdbx_strand_id
1 'polypeptide(L)'
;TLISEALVNNRDLRMATLKVQEARAQYRLTDADRYPQLNGEGSGSWSGNLKGNTATTREFSTGLNASFDLDFFGRLKNMSEAERQNYLATEEAQRAF
;
A
#
# COMPACT_ATOMS: atom_id res chain seq x y z
N THR A 1 20.44 22.57 -28.28
CA THR A 1 21.50 21.78 -27.62
C THR A 1 21.03 20.36 -27.52
N LEU A 2 21.72 19.43 -28.20
CA LEU A 2 21.32 18.02 -28.27
C LEU A 2 21.23 17.35 -26.87
N ILE A 3 22.00 17.84 -25.90
CA ILE A 3 21.96 17.38 -24.50
C ILE A 3 20.60 17.69 -23.84
N SER A 4 20.03 18.88 -24.08
CA SER A 4 18.73 19.28 -23.51
C SER A 4 17.57 18.52 -24.16
N GLU A 5 17.64 18.27 -25.48
CA GLU A 5 16.66 17.43 -26.17
C GLU A 5 16.78 15.95 -25.79
N ALA A 6 18.00 15.45 -25.55
CA ALA A 6 18.23 14.11 -25.05
C ALA A 6 17.65 13.93 -23.64
N LEU A 7 17.88 14.86 -22.71
CA LEU A 7 17.27 14.77 -21.36
C LEU A 7 15.72 14.75 -21.39
N VAL A 8 15.10 15.42 -22.36
CA VAL A 8 13.63 15.45 -22.48
C VAL A 8 13.08 14.20 -23.17
N ASN A 9 13.80 13.63 -24.14
CA ASN A 9 13.32 12.50 -24.95
C ASN A 9 13.95 11.14 -24.61
N ASN A 10 14.94 11.10 -23.71
CA ASN A 10 15.61 9.86 -23.33
C ASN A 10 14.64 8.99 -22.50
N ARG A 11 14.26 7.86 -23.09
CA ARG A 11 13.34 6.89 -22.48
C ARG A 11 13.93 6.23 -21.24
N ASP A 12 15.25 6.12 -21.13
CA ASP A 12 15.93 5.55 -19.98
C ASP A 12 15.88 6.51 -18.78
N LEU A 13 16.07 7.83 -19.01
CA LEU A 13 15.89 8.83 -17.95
C LEU A 13 14.42 8.89 -17.48
N ARG A 14 13.47 8.76 -18.41
CA ARG A 14 12.05 8.66 -18.07
C ARG A 14 11.77 7.40 -17.24
N MET A 15 12.35 6.27 -17.62
CA MET A 15 12.22 5.01 -16.87
C MET A 15 12.85 5.12 -15.47
N ALA A 16 14.03 5.72 -15.35
CA ALA A 16 14.68 5.96 -14.07
C ALA A 16 13.83 6.86 -13.15
N THR A 17 13.22 7.90 -13.71
CA THR A 17 12.28 8.77 -12.97
C THR A 17 11.06 7.99 -12.46
N LEU A 18 10.48 7.11 -13.29
CA LEU A 18 9.35 6.28 -12.88
C LEU A 18 9.72 5.29 -11.77
N LYS A 19 10.91 4.69 -11.84
CA LYS A 19 11.44 3.81 -10.78
C LYS A 19 11.59 4.53 -9.45
N VAL A 20 12.05 5.79 -9.45
CA VAL A 20 12.13 6.61 -8.22
C VAL A 20 10.74 6.89 -7.65
N GLN A 21 9.75 7.15 -8.51
CA GLN A 21 8.36 7.36 -8.07
C GLN A 21 7.74 6.07 -7.50
N GLU A 22 8.00 4.93 -8.11
CA GLU A 22 7.58 3.61 -7.62
C GLU A 22 8.18 3.32 -6.24
N ALA A 23 9.50 3.47 -6.08
CA ALA A 23 10.17 3.26 -4.79
C ALA A 23 9.64 4.22 -3.71
N ARG A 24 9.35 5.48 -4.06
CA ARG A 24 8.71 6.43 -3.15
C ARG A 24 7.30 6.00 -2.74
N ALA A 25 6.51 5.47 -3.67
CA ALA A 25 5.16 4.96 -3.39
C ALA A 25 5.22 3.74 -2.47
N GLN A 26 6.17 2.83 -2.69
CA GLN A 26 6.39 1.66 -1.85
C GLN A 26 6.78 2.04 -0.42
N TYR A 27 7.68 3.02 -0.26
CA TYR A 27 8.00 3.60 1.04
C TYR A 27 6.76 4.15 1.75
N ARG A 28 5.95 4.95 1.05
CA ARG A 28 4.72 5.53 1.64
C ARG A 28 3.68 4.46 2.01
N LEU A 29 3.56 3.41 1.21
CA LEU A 29 2.69 2.28 1.50
C LEU A 29 3.11 1.59 2.81
N THR A 30 4.40 1.29 2.93
CA THR A 30 4.96 0.62 4.12
C THR A 30 4.95 1.53 5.35
N ASP A 31 5.11 2.83 5.19
CA ASP A 31 4.97 3.80 6.29
C ASP A 31 3.51 3.92 6.75
N ALA A 32 2.53 3.78 5.86
CA ALA A 32 1.10 3.83 6.21
C ALA A 32 0.70 2.71 7.18
N ASP A 33 1.33 1.54 7.10
CA ASP A 33 1.09 0.40 8.01
C ASP A 33 1.42 0.73 9.48
N ARG A 34 2.18 1.80 9.74
CA ARG A 34 2.51 2.27 11.10
C ARG A 34 1.40 3.08 11.75
N TYR A 35 0.34 3.42 11.03
CA TYR A 35 -0.74 4.27 11.50
C TYR A 35 -2.05 3.49 11.64
N PRO A 36 -2.97 3.94 12.51
CA PRO A 36 -4.26 3.30 12.67
C PRO A 36 -5.02 3.22 11.34
N GLN A 37 -5.62 2.06 11.08
CA GLN A 37 -6.53 1.84 9.97
C GLN A 37 -7.97 1.94 10.48
N LEU A 38 -8.83 2.58 9.69
CA LEU A 38 -10.26 2.66 9.95
C LEU A 38 -10.99 2.13 8.72
N ASN A 39 -11.69 1.00 8.90
CA ASN A 39 -12.42 0.36 7.83
C ASN A 39 -13.91 0.31 8.17
N GLY A 40 -14.74 0.31 7.13
CA GLY A 40 -16.17 0.09 7.24
C GLY A 40 -16.52 -1.24 6.59
N GLU A 41 -17.37 -2.01 7.26
CA GLU A 41 -17.77 -3.33 6.83
C GLU A 41 -19.30 -3.43 6.79
N GLY A 42 -19.82 -4.18 5.83
CA GLY A 42 -21.23 -4.50 5.70
C GLY A 42 -21.37 -5.93 5.22
N SER A 43 -22.22 -6.72 5.87
CA SER A 43 -22.46 -8.11 5.51
C SER A 43 -23.94 -8.46 5.51
N GLY A 44 -24.29 -9.42 4.67
CA GLY A 44 -25.62 -10.03 4.60
C GLY A 44 -25.47 -11.53 4.46
N SER A 45 -26.13 -12.29 5.32
CA SER A 45 -26.09 -13.75 5.34
C SER A 45 -27.50 -14.31 5.28
N TRP A 46 -27.68 -15.33 4.46
CA TRP A 46 -28.90 -16.11 4.37
C TRP A 46 -28.56 -17.56 4.61
N SER A 47 -29.24 -18.19 5.55
CA SER A 47 -29.04 -19.59 5.90
C SER A 47 -30.37 -20.28 6.12
N GLY A 48 -30.41 -21.59 5.92
CA GLY A 48 -31.61 -22.40 6.09
C GLY A 48 -31.27 -23.88 6.09
N ASN A 49 -32.14 -24.69 6.67
CA ASN A 49 -31.94 -26.14 6.74
C ASN A 49 -32.38 -26.80 5.42
N LEU A 50 -31.60 -27.78 4.96
CA LEU A 50 -31.91 -28.56 3.76
C LEU A 50 -33.03 -29.60 3.96
N LYS A 51 -33.34 -29.96 5.21
CA LYS A 51 -34.41 -30.89 5.60
C LYS A 51 -34.95 -30.50 6.97
N GLY A 52 -36.27 -30.65 7.17
CA GLY A 52 -36.96 -30.16 8.37
C GLY A 52 -37.56 -28.78 8.14
N ASN A 53 -37.58 -27.91 9.14
CA ASN A 53 -38.06 -26.52 8.98
C ASN A 53 -37.18 -25.77 7.95
N THR A 54 -37.77 -25.47 6.79
CA THR A 54 -37.13 -24.82 5.63
C THR A 54 -37.20 -23.30 5.66
N ALA A 55 -37.55 -22.69 6.80
CA ALA A 55 -37.50 -21.25 6.94
C ALA A 55 -36.07 -20.72 6.73
N THR A 56 -35.93 -19.70 5.89
CA THR A 56 -34.66 -19.01 5.65
C THR A 56 -34.46 -17.94 6.72
N THR A 57 -33.36 -18.05 7.46
CA THR A 57 -32.85 -16.99 8.34
C THR A 57 -32.06 -16.00 7.51
N ARG A 58 -32.27 -14.72 7.76
CA ARG A 58 -31.57 -13.62 7.10
C ARG A 58 -31.02 -12.67 8.13
N GLU A 59 -29.73 -12.39 8.04
CA GLU A 59 -29.04 -11.50 8.96
C GLU A 59 -28.24 -10.47 8.17
N PHE A 60 -28.30 -9.23 8.62
CA PHE A 60 -27.53 -8.13 8.06
C PHE A 60 -26.77 -7.44 9.19
N SER A 61 -25.53 -7.05 8.91
CA SER A 61 -24.74 -6.29 9.86
C SER A 61 -23.95 -5.22 9.12
N THR A 62 -23.67 -4.13 9.84
CA THR A 62 -22.76 -3.07 9.42
C THR A 62 -21.85 -2.73 10.59
N GLY A 63 -20.63 -2.34 10.30
CA GLY A 63 -19.61 -2.09 11.31
C GLY A 63 -18.60 -1.05 10.84
N LEU A 64 -17.98 -0.40 11.82
CA LEU A 64 -16.81 0.44 11.63
C LEU A 64 -15.72 -0.08 12.58
N ASN A 65 -14.59 -0.51 12.03
CA ASN A 65 -13.50 -1.13 12.76
C ASN A 65 -12.23 -0.28 12.67
N ALA A 66 -11.68 0.06 13.84
CA ALA A 66 -10.36 0.66 13.96
C ALA A 66 -9.36 -0.41 14.38
N SER A 67 -8.21 -0.48 13.69
CA SER A 67 -7.10 -1.36 14.06
C SER A 67 -5.80 -0.56 14.14
N PHE A 68 -4.96 -0.90 15.12
CA PHE A 68 -3.67 -0.26 15.31
C PHE A 68 -2.67 -1.23 15.94
N ASP A 69 -1.51 -1.37 15.30
CA ASP A 69 -0.42 -2.20 15.78
C ASP A 69 0.55 -1.38 16.64
N LEU A 70 0.72 -1.79 17.89
CA LEU A 70 1.69 -1.17 18.80
C LEU A 70 3.11 -1.64 18.47
N ASP A 71 3.90 -0.76 17.87
CA ASP A 71 5.25 -1.05 17.42
C ASP A 71 6.33 -0.86 18.52
N PHE A 72 6.18 -1.55 19.66
CA PHE A 72 7.08 -1.38 20.82
C PHE A 72 8.57 -1.63 20.51
N PHE A 73 8.84 -2.63 19.66
CA PHE A 73 10.20 -3.03 19.29
C PHE A 73 10.65 -2.46 17.93
N GLY A 74 9.84 -1.61 17.31
CA GLY A 74 10.23 -0.92 16.08
C GLY A 74 10.22 -1.80 14.82
N ARG A 75 9.48 -2.91 14.77
CA ARG A 75 9.34 -3.75 13.57
C ARG A 75 8.81 -2.93 12.39
N LEU A 76 7.68 -2.24 12.59
CA LEU A 76 7.04 -1.46 11.52
C LEU A 76 7.90 -0.24 11.14
N LYS A 77 8.49 0.42 12.14
CA LYS A 77 9.45 1.51 11.93
C LYS A 77 10.65 1.07 11.10
N ASN A 78 11.25 -0.08 11.41
CA ASN A 78 12.45 -0.56 10.71
C ASN A 78 12.13 -1.00 9.27
N MET A 79 10.94 -1.56 9.00
CA MET A 79 10.51 -1.86 7.63
C MET A 79 10.31 -0.59 6.81
N SER A 80 9.63 0.42 7.37
CA SER A 80 9.48 1.74 6.74
C SER A 80 10.83 2.41 6.46
N GLU A 81 11.78 2.34 7.40
CA GLU A 81 13.13 2.87 7.20
C GLU A 81 13.90 2.11 6.10
N ALA A 82 13.76 0.79 6.02
CA ALA A 82 14.38 0.00 4.96
C ALA A 82 13.90 0.43 3.56
N GLU A 83 12.59 0.64 3.39
CA GLU A 83 12.02 1.14 2.14
C GLU A 83 12.42 2.59 1.86
N ARG A 84 12.59 3.42 2.89
CA ARG A 84 13.13 4.78 2.74
C ARG A 84 14.54 4.75 2.16
N GLN A 85 15.39 3.84 2.64
CA GLN A 85 16.75 3.66 2.12
C GLN A 85 16.74 3.12 0.68
N ASN A 86 15.81 2.24 0.33
CA ASN A 86 15.65 1.77 -1.04
C ASN A 86 15.26 2.91 -1.99
N TYR A 87 14.31 3.76 -1.57
CA TYR A 87 13.93 4.97 -2.31
C TYR A 87 15.13 5.90 -2.53
N LEU A 88 15.92 6.17 -1.49
CA LEU A 88 17.12 7.00 -1.60
C LEU A 88 18.17 6.39 -2.53
N ALA A 89 18.42 5.08 -2.44
CA ALA A 89 19.33 4.38 -3.34
C ALA A 89 18.87 4.47 -4.80
N THR A 90 17.57 4.38 -5.05
CA THR A 90 16.99 4.53 -6.40
C THR A 90 17.14 5.97 -6.91
N GLU A 91 16.99 6.96 -6.03
CA GLU A 91 17.21 8.38 -6.37
C GLU A 91 18.69 8.65 -6.72
N GLU A 92 19.64 8.10 -5.96
CA GLU A 92 21.06 8.20 -6.29
C GLU A 92 21.41 7.47 -7.59
N ALA A 93 20.82 6.30 -7.85
CA ALA A 93 20.99 5.59 -9.11
C ALA A 93 20.48 6.42 -10.30
N GLN A 94 19.35 7.14 -10.16
CA GLN A 94 18.86 8.07 -11.18
C GLN A 94 19.85 9.22 -11.43
N ARG A 95 20.42 9.80 -10.36
CA ARG A 95 21.37 10.93 -10.47
C ARG A 95 22.71 10.54 -11.08
N ALA A 96 23.07 9.25 -11.00
CA ALA A 96 24.29 8.72 -11.59
C ALA A 96 24.18 8.47 -13.11
N PHE A 97 22.98 8.57 -13.71
CA PHE A 97 22.74 8.60 -15.16
C PHE A 97 22.91 10.01 -15.73
#